data_AF-A0A3R7E0V1-F1
#
_entry.id   AF-A0A3R7E0V1-F1
#
_cell.length_a   1.000
_cell.length_b   1.000
_cell.length_c   1.000
_cell.angle_alpha   90.00
_cell.angle_beta   90.00
_cell.angle_gamma   90.00
#
_symmetry.space_group_name_H-M   'P 1'
#
loop_
_entity.id
_entity.type
_entity.pdbx_description
1 polymer ?
#
loop_
_entity_poly.entity_id
_entity_poly.type
_entity_poly.pdbx_seq_one_letter_code
_entity_poly.pdbx_strand_id
1 'polypeptide(L)'
;MIPTTDLSLEAIVQGSLFLVLTVLGLAIVGVAFRGYRRNRSRPMLFLAIGFAAIIVPELAMTVVTRVVAVSEFETVTVYQVTNVFAFLCILRAITMDPGRSRAGDSRGRPDD
;
A
#
# COMPACT_ATOMS: atom_id res chain seq x y z
N MET A 1 18.76 21.93 -24.86
CA MET A 1 17.58 21.64 -25.70
C MET A 1 17.03 20.32 -25.19
N ILE A 2 16.10 20.38 -24.21
CA ILE A 2 15.44 19.18 -23.70
C ILE A 2 14.48 18.76 -24.82
N PRO A 3 14.52 17.51 -25.31
CA PRO A 3 13.54 17.07 -26.29
C PRO A 3 12.16 17.25 -25.69
N THR A 4 11.34 18.09 -26.32
CA THR A 4 9.91 18.22 -26.05
C THR A 4 9.24 16.95 -26.55
N THR A 5 9.43 15.83 -25.85
CA THR A 5 8.57 14.67 -26.02
C THR A 5 7.15 15.12 -25.75
N ASP A 6 6.24 14.78 -26.67
CA ASP A 6 4.92 15.38 -26.77
C ASP A 6 4.19 15.33 -25.42
N LEU A 7 3.78 16.49 -24.90
CA LEU A 7 2.98 16.65 -23.66
C LEU A 7 1.82 15.65 -23.56
N SER A 8 1.28 15.22 -24.70
CA SER A 8 0.27 14.17 -24.83
C SER A 8 0.78 12.78 -24.45
N LEU A 9 1.97 12.37 -24.88
CA LEU A 9 2.54 11.06 -24.56
C LEU A 9 2.87 10.96 -23.08
N GLU A 10 3.51 11.98 -22.50
CA GLU A 10 3.83 12.03 -21.07
C GLU A 10 2.57 11.94 -20.22
N ALA A 11 1.53 12.72 -20.56
CA ALA A 11 0.24 12.68 -19.87
C ALA A 11 -0.47 11.32 -20.01
N ILE A 12 -0.43 10.69 -21.20
CA ILE A 12 -1.02 9.37 -21.43
C ILE A 12 -0.28 8.30 -20.62
N VAL A 13 1.05 8.31 -20.64
CA VAL A 13 1.87 7.34 -19.90
C VAL A 13 1.66 7.50 -18.40
N GLN A 14 1.75 8.72 -17.87
CA GLN A 14 1.57 8.98 -16.45
C GLN A 14 0.14 8.69 -15.99
N GLY A 15 -0.87 9.08 -16.77
CA GLY A 15 -2.28 8.80 -16.47
C GLY A 15 -2.61 7.31 -16.51
N SER A 16 -2.06 6.57 -17.48
CA SER A 16 -2.27 5.12 -17.58
C SER A 16 -1.58 4.35 -16.45
N LEU A 17 -0.33 4.70 -16.12
CA LEU A 17 0.37 4.13 -14.97
C LEU A 17 -0.38 4.39 -13.67
N PHE A 18 -0.82 5.63 -13.44
CA PHE A 18 -1.61 5.99 -12.27
C PHE A 18 -2.89 5.15 -12.16
N LEU A 19 -3.61 4.97 -13.26
CA LEU A 19 -4.83 4.17 -13.30
C LEU A 19 -4.54 2.70 -12.97
N VAL A 20 -3.51 2.11 -13.59
CA VAL A 20 -3.10 0.72 -13.35
C VAL A 20 -2.71 0.51 -11.88
N LEU A 21 -1.86 1.40 -11.33
CA LEU A 21 -1.43 1.34 -9.93
C LEU A 21 -2.60 1.49 -8.97
N THR A 22 -3.51 2.41 -9.25
CA THR A 22 -4.73 2.62 -8.46
C THR A 22 -5.60 1.36 -8.44
N VAL A 23 -5.90 0.79 -9.61
CA VAL A 23 -6.74 -0.41 -9.73
C VAL A 23 -6.08 -1.60 -9.03
N LEU A 24 -4.78 -1.78 -9.23
CA LEU A 24 -4.04 -2.88 -8.61
C LEU A 24 -3.97 -2.72 -7.10
N GLY A 25 -3.68 -1.51 -6.61
CA GLY A 25 -3.70 -1.19 -5.20
C GLY A 25 -5.06 -1.46 -4.56
N LEU A 26 -6.15 -1.05 -5.21
CA LEU A 26 -7.51 -1.28 -4.73
C LEU A 26 -7.85 -2.78 -4.70
N ALA A 27 -7.39 -3.54 -5.70
CA ALA A 27 -7.53 -4.99 -5.73
C ALA A 27 -6.79 -5.65 -4.56
N ILE A 28 -5.56 -5.22 -4.25
CA ILE A 28 -4.79 -5.71 -3.10
C ILE A 28 -5.51 -5.42 -1.78
N VAL A 29 -6.02 -4.20 -1.60
CA VAL A 29 -6.82 -3.83 -0.42
C VAL A 29 -8.07 -4.72 -0.31
N GLY A 30 -8.79 -4.91 -1.42
CA GLY A 30 -9.98 -5.75 -1.47
C GLY A 30 -9.70 -7.23 -1.13
N VAL A 31 -8.62 -7.79 -1.65
CA VAL A 31 -8.18 -9.16 -1.34
C VAL A 31 -7.76 -9.28 0.13
N ALA A 32 -6.98 -8.33 0.63
CA ALA A 32 -6.54 -8.30 2.03
C ALA A 32 -7.72 -8.18 2.99
N PHE A 33 -8.71 -7.33 2.67
CA PHE A 33 -9.94 -7.19 3.45
C PHE A 33 -10.81 -8.46 3.41
N ARG A 34 -10.97 -9.08 2.23
CA ARG A 34 -11.73 -10.33 2.09
C ARG A 34 -11.08 -11.48 2.86
N GLY A 35 -9.75 -11.55 2.85
CA GLY A 35 -8.98 -12.51 3.63
C GLY A 35 -9.05 -12.25 5.13
N TYR A 36 -9.01 -10.98 5.58
CA TYR A 36 -9.29 -10.61 6.97
C TYR A 36 -10.67 -11.11 7.41
N ARG A 37 -11.70 -10.86 6.59
CA ARG A 37 -13.08 -11.27 6.91
C ARG A 37 -13.25 -12.79 6.98
N ARG A 38 -12.52 -13.55 6.15
CA ARG A 38 -12.63 -15.02 6.07
C ARG A 38 -11.77 -15.76 7.11
N ASN A 39 -10.58 -15.26 7.43
CA ASN A 39 -9.62 -15.94 8.31
C ASN A 39 -9.38 -15.24 9.66
N ARG A 40 -9.97 -14.05 9.91
CA ARG A 40 -9.73 -13.19 11.10
C ARG A 40 -8.23 -12.95 11.40
N SER A 41 -7.37 -13.09 10.41
CA SER A 41 -5.93 -12.88 10.53
C SER A 41 -5.66 -11.37 10.69
N ARG A 42 -5.40 -10.96 11.93
CA ARG A 42 -4.95 -9.60 12.28
C ARG A 42 -3.81 -9.06 11.39
N PRO A 43 -2.82 -9.86 10.92
CA PRO A 43 -1.79 -9.39 10.00
C PRO A 43 -2.34 -8.80 8.70
N MET A 44 -3.41 -9.40 8.15
CA MET A 44 -3.96 -9.04 6.84
C MET A 44 -4.69 -7.69 6.86
N LEU A 45 -5.20 -7.28 8.02
CA LEU A 45 -5.81 -5.96 8.22
C LEU A 45 -4.77 -4.83 8.20
N PHE A 46 -3.59 -5.05 8.80
CA PHE A 46 -2.50 -4.07 8.74
C PHE A 46 -1.95 -3.93 7.32
N LEU A 47 -1.91 -5.02 6.55
CA LEU A 47 -1.58 -4.97 5.13
C LEU A 47 -2.60 -4.14 4.34
N ALA A 48 -3.91 -4.37 4.56
CA ALA A 48 -4.97 -3.61 3.91
C ALA A 48 -4.89 -2.11 4.24
N ILE A 49 -4.63 -1.77 5.51
CA ILE A 49 -4.47 -0.37 5.97
C ILE A 49 -3.22 0.26 5.34
N GLY A 50 -2.10 -0.48 5.28
CA GLY A 50 -0.87 0.02 4.66
C GLY A 50 -1.05 0.37 3.19
N PHE A 51 -1.68 -0.51 2.41
CA PHE A 51 -1.98 -0.22 1.00
C PHE A 51 -3.00 0.90 0.83
N ALA A 52 -4.05 0.94 1.66
CA ALA A 52 -5.01 2.03 1.64
C ALA A 52 -4.34 3.38 1.96
N ALA A 53 -3.38 3.40 2.89
CA ALA A 53 -2.62 4.59 3.21
C ALA A 53 -1.77 5.08 2.03
N ILE A 54 -1.30 4.23 1.12
CA ILE A 54 -0.56 4.67 -0.09
C ILE A 54 -1.53 5.27 -1.13
N ILE A 55 -2.66 4.60 -1.37
CA ILE A 55 -3.56 4.92 -2.48
C ILE A 55 -4.42 6.16 -2.18
N VAL A 56 -4.87 6.31 -0.93
CA VAL A 56 -5.81 7.37 -0.56
C VAL A 56 -5.22 8.78 -0.74
N PRO A 57 -3.99 9.09 -0.27
CA PRO A 57 -3.37 10.39 -0.52
C PRO A 57 -3.13 10.65 -2.01
N GLU A 58 -2.73 9.64 -2.78
CA GLU A 58 -2.57 9.78 -4.24
C GLU A 58 -3.88 10.20 -4.92
N LEU A 59 -5.00 9.56 -4.58
CA LEU A 59 -6.31 9.95 -5.07
C LEU A 59 -6.72 11.34 -4.57
N ALA A 60 -6.53 11.60 -3.27
CA ALA A 60 -6.92 12.86 -2.64
C ALA A 60 -6.16 14.03 -3.26
N MET A 61 -4.84 13.91 -3.44
CA MET A 61 -4.01 14.95 -4.07
C MET A 61 -4.39 15.17 -5.54
N THR A 62 -4.77 14.12 -6.27
CA THR A 62 -5.27 14.25 -7.65
C THR A 62 -6.53 15.11 -7.72
N VAL A 63 -7.38 15.07 -6.69
CA VAL A 63 -8.60 15.90 -6.61
C VAL A 63 -8.29 17.29 -6.06
N VAL A 64 -7.49 17.39 -4.99
CA VAL A 64 -7.17 18.65 -4.31
C VAL A 64 -6.42 19.61 -5.24
N THR A 65 -5.45 19.11 -6.01
CA THR A 65 -4.68 19.93 -6.97
C THR A 65 -5.53 20.51 -8.11
N ARG A 66 -6.76 20.01 -8.33
CA ARG A 66 -7.71 20.59 -9.28
C ARG A 66 -8.44 21.82 -8.73
N VAL A 67 -8.46 21.99 -7.40
CA VAL A 67 -9.24 23.02 -6.72
C VAL A 67 -8.33 24.03 -6.00
N VAL A 68 -7.17 23.59 -5.50
CA VAL A 68 -6.21 24.40 -4.74
C VAL A 68 -4.81 24.22 -5.32
N ALA A 69 -4.10 25.33 -5.50
CA ALA A 69 -2.67 25.31 -5.81
C ALA A 69 -1.89 24.96 -4.53
N VAL A 70 -1.36 23.75 -4.48
CA VAL A 70 -0.56 23.24 -3.35
C VAL A 70 0.92 23.37 -3.72
N SER A 71 1.76 23.73 -2.74
CA SER A 71 3.20 23.78 -2.94
C SER A 71 3.77 22.39 -3.20
N GLU A 72 4.79 22.29 -4.07
CA GLU A 72 5.51 21.03 -4.29
C GLU A 72 6.11 20.48 -2.98
N PHE A 73 6.60 21.38 -2.11
CA PHE A 73 7.17 21.00 -0.83
C PHE A 73 6.16 20.30 0.08
N GLU A 74 4.93 20.81 0.14
CA GLU A 74 3.85 20.22 0.94
C GLU A 74 3.43 18.86 0.37
N THR A 75 3.28 18.80 -0.96
CA THR A 75 2.92 17.59 -1.68
C THR A 75 3.92 16.46 -1.41
N VAL A 76 5.22 16.73 -1.62
CA VAL A 76 6.28 15.75 -1.40
C VAL A 76 6.36 15.32 0.05
N THR A 77 6.24 16.26 1.00
CA THR A 77 6.29 15.95 2.43
C THR A 77 5.13 15.03 2.84
N VAL A 78 3.90 15.33 2.41
CA VAL A 78 2.72 14.50 2.70
C VAL A 78 2.89 13.08 2.14
N TYR A 79 3.38 12.95 0.90
CA TYR A 79 3.65 11.65 0.31
C TYR A 79 4.72 10.86 1.06
N GLN A 80 5.82 11.51 1.46
CA GLN A 80 6.89 10.86 2.20
C GLN A 80 6.43 10.38 3.58
N VAL A 81 5.74 11.24 4.35
CA VAL A 81 5.20 10.86 5.67
C VAL A 81 4.22 9.70 5.53
N THR A 82 3.38 9.73 4.50
CA THR A 82 2.41 8.66 4.28
C THR A 82 3.05 7.36 3.84
N ASN A 83 4.07 7.42 2.97
CA ASN A 83 4.84 6.25 2.56
C ASN A 83 5.57 5.62 3.74
N VAL A 84 6.15 6.41 4.63
CA VAL A 84 6.76 5.91 5.88
C VAL A 84 5.72 5.17 6.71
N PHE A 85 4.53 5.77 6.92
CA PHE A 85 3.44 5.13 7.65
C PHE A 85 2.97 3.82 6.99
N ALA A 86 2.85 3.80 5.68
CA ALA A 86 2.47 2.63 4.91
C ALA A 86 3.50 1.51 5.03
N PHE A 87 4.80 1.82 4.89
CA PHE A 87 5.87 0.85 5.05
C PHE A 87 5.92 0.29 6.47
N LEU A 88 5.67 1.10 7.50
CA LEU A 88 5.54 0.62 8.88
C LEU A 88 4.35 -0.33 9.04
N CYS A 89 3.21 -0.03 8.42
CA CYS A 89 2.04 -0.92 8.44
C CYS A 89 2.31 -2.26 7.74
N ILE A 90 2.97 -2.23 6.58
CA ILE A 90 3.36 -3.43 5.83
C ILE A 90 4.39 -4.25 6.61
N LEU A 91 5.42 -3.59 7.16
CA LEU A 91 6.44 -4.23 7.98
C LEU A 91 5.79 -4.92 9.19
N ARG A 92 4.90 -4.21 9.89
CA ARG A 92 4.16 -4.76 11.04
C ARG A 92 3.26 -5.92 10.62
N ALA A 93 2.67 -5.90 9.44
CA ALA A 93 1.90 -7.04 8.92
C ALA A 93 2.77 -8.29 8.76
N ILE A 94 3.98 -8.15 8.23
CA ILE A 94 4.94 -9.26 8.05
C ILE A 94 5.49 -9.73 9.40
N THR A 95 5.89 -8.81 10.28
CA THR A 95 6.44 -9.12 11.60
C THR A 95 5.39 -9.66 12.58
N MET A 96 4.10 -9.57 12.29
CA MET A 96 3.07 -10.23 13.11
C MET A 96 2.92 -11.73 12.83
N ASP A 97 3.62 -12.28 11.84
CA ASP A 97 3.68 -13.72 11.60
C ASP A 97 5.05 -14.40 11.89
N PRO A 98 5.63 -14.32 13.12
CA PRO A 98 6.79 -15.12 13.50
C PRO A 98 6.42 -16.23 14.52
N GLY A 99 5.13 -16.53 14.72
CA GLY A 99 4.66 -17.20 15.93
C GLY A 99 4.12 -18.62 15.80
N ARG A 100 3.69 -19.09 14.62
CA ARG A 100 2.98 -20.38 14.53
C ARG A 100 3.85 -21.62 14.33
N SER A 101 5.14 -21.48 14.04
CA SER A 101 6.04 -22.63 13.80
C SER A 101 6.79 -23.15 15.04
N ARG A 102 6.44 -22.72 16.27
CA ARG A 102 6.99 -23.30 17.51
C ARG A 102 6.02 -24.16 18.32
N ALA A 103 4.77 -24.31 17.88
CA ALA A 103 3.75 -25.06 18.63
C ALA A 103 3.55 -26.51 18.16
N GLY A 104 4.26 -26.96 17.11
CA GLY A 104 4.15 -28.32 16.56
C GLY A 104 5.30 -29.27 16.89
N ASP A 105 6.44 -28.75 17.36
CA ASP A 105 7.68 -29.53 17.53
C ASP A 105 8.05 -29.73 19.00
N SER A 106 7.08 -30.14 19.82
CA SER A 106 7.34 -30.52 21.22
C SER A 106 6.37 -31.59 21.74
N ARG A 107 5.65 -32.30 20.86
CA ARG A 107 4.66 -33.30 21.29
C ARG A 107 4.67 -34.53 20.39
N GLY A 108 5.75 -35.30 20.52
CA GLY A 108 5.86 -36.58 19.82
C GLY A 108 7.21 -37.27 19.97
N ARG A 109 7.89 -37.11 21.10
CA ARG A 109 8.94 -38.03 21.53
C ARG A 109 8.32 -38.95 22.58
N PRO A 110 8.00 -40.21 22.24
CA PRO A 110 7.92 -41.25 23.24
C PRO A 110 9.36 -41.56 23.65
N ASP A 111 9.68 -41.22 24.89
CA ASP A 111 10.67 -41.96 25.64
C ASP A 111 10.04 -43.33 25.92
N ASP A 112 10.64 -44.40 25.37
CA ASP A 112 10.63 -45.82 25.79
C ASP A 112 10.86 -46.77 24.59
#